data_AF-A9FVU0-F1
#
_entry.id   AF-A9FVU0-F1
#
_cell.length_a   1.000
_cell.length_b   1.000
_cell.length_c   1.000
_cell.angle_alpha   90.00
_cell.angle_beta   90.00
_cell.angle_gamma   90.00
#
_symmetry.space_group_name_H-M   'P 1'
#
loop_
_entity.id
_entity.type
_entity.pdbx_description
1 polymer ?
#
loop_
_entity_poly.entity_id
_entity_poly.type
_entity_poly.pdbx_seq_one_letter_code
_entity_poly.pdbx_strand_id
1 'polypeptide(L)' 'MRGRQFVVGDGVTVADFVLAYTLDWGNEVKPLGDCPALLSYMERMYARPNAPPRIAQVLASIAAK' A
#
# COMPACT_ATOMS: atom_id res chain seq x y z
N MET A 1 4.16 4.60 10.50
CA MET A 1 4.68 5.86 9.91
C MET A 1 4.53 7.02 10.89
N ARG A 2 5.32 7.05 11.98
CA ARG A 2 5.28 8.17 12.94
C ARG A 2 6.37 9.17 12.56
N GLY A 3 5.99 10.31 12.00
CA GLY A 3 6.93 11.38 11.61
C GLY A 3 7.84 11.04 10.41
N ARG A 4 7.57 9.93 9.70
CA ARG A 4 8.36 9.50 8.54
C ARG A 4 7.53 9.60 7.27
N GLN A 5 8.13 10.08 6.19
CA GLN A 5 7.50 10.14 4.88
C GLN A 5 7.69 8.84 4.09
N PHE A 6 8.89 8.25 4.18
CA PHE A 6 9.29 7.01 3.50
C PHE A 6 9.80 5.96 4.51
N VAL A 7 9.88 4.70 4.07
CA VAL A 7 10.32 3.57 4.91
C VAL A 7 11.78 3.67 5.30
N VAL A 8 12.64 4.18 4.43
CA VAL A 8 14.08 4.34 4.65
C VAL A 8 14.61 5.53 3.85
N GLY A 9 15.46 6.33 4.48
CA GLY A 9 15.96 7.58 3.89
C GLY A 9 14.90 8.66 3.70
N ASP A 10 15.25 9.64 2.87
CA ASP A 10 14.46 10.87 2.61
C ASP A 10 13.82 10.90 1.23
N GLY A 11 13.92 9.79 0.48
CA GLY A 11 13.36 9.62 -0.84
C GLY A 11 12.65 8.28 -0.98
N VAL A 12 11.88 8.13 -2.05
CA VAL A 12 11.19 6.87 -2.32
C VAL A 12 12.18 5.79 -2.74
N THR A 13 12.00 4.60 -2.23
CA THR A 13 12.87 3.45 -2.48
C THR A 13 12.06 2.20 -2.81
N VAL A 14 12.76 1.12 -3.18
CA VAL A 14 12.12 -0.18 -3.37
C VAL A 14 11.41 -0.68 -2.11
N ALA A 15 11.91 -0.31 -0.92
CA ALA A 15 11.28 -0.66 0.34
C ALA A 15 9.86 -0.09 0.46
N ASP A 16 9.60 1.09 -0.11
CA ASP A 16 8.27 1.70 -0.10
C ASP A 16 7.28 0.94 -0.99
N PHE A 17 7.73 0.44 -2.14
CA PHE A 17 6.91 -0.40 -3.02
C PHE A 17 6.55 -1.73 -2.36
N VAL A 18 7.55 -2.41 -1.81
CA VAL A 18 7.37 -3.71 -1.14
C VAL A 18 6.46 -3.54 0.06
N LEU A 19 6.68 -2.53 0.91
CA LEU A 19 5.82 -2.30 2.06
C LEU A 19 4.39 -1.96 1.65
N ALA A 20 4.20 -1.09 0.65
CA ALA A 20 2.86 -0.73 0.19
C ALA A 20 2.08 -1.96 -0.29
N TYR A 21 2.73 -2.86 -1.04
CA TYR A 21 2.11 -4.11 -1.48
C TYR A 21 1.78 -5.05 -0.32
N THR A 22 2.70 -5.19 0.66
CA THR A 22 2.43 -5.98 1.87
C THR A 22 1.28 -5.39 2.70
N LEU A 23 1.22 -4.07 2.83
CA LEU A 23 0.12 -3.38 3.51
C LEU A 23 -1.20 -3.55 2.74
N ASP A 24 -1.17 -3.58 1.41
CA ASP A 24 -2.37 -3.83 0.61
C ASP A 24 -2.93 -5.23 0.88
N TRP A 25 -2.10 -6.26 0.93
CA TRP A 25 -2.52 -7.60 1.38
C TRP A 25 -3.07 -7.59 2.81
N GLY A 26 -2.41 -6.85 3.70
CA GLY A 26 -2.92 -6.59 5.04
C GLY A 26 -4.32 -5.95 4.97
N ASN A 27 -4.54 -4.96 4.12
CA ASN A 27 -5.85 -4.32 4.01
C ASN A 27 -6.95 -5.32 3.59
N GLU A 28 -6.64 -6.28 2.72
CA GLU A 28 -7.60 -7.31 2.29
C GLU A 28 -7.96 -8.29 3.41
N VAL A 29 -6.97 -8.77 4.18
CA VAL A 29 -7.20 -9.75 5.27
C VAL A 29 -7.49 -9.08 6.62
N LYS A 30 -7.55 -7.73 6.64
CA LYS A 30 -7.88 -6.85 7.76
C LYS A 30 -7.06 -7.01 9.07
N PRO A 31 -5.77 -7.43 9.11
CA PRO A 31 -4.99 -7.44 10.35
C PRO A 31 -4.43 -6.05 10.68
N LEU A 32 -4.57 -5.05 9.79
CA LEU A 32 -4.08 -3.70 10.00
C LEU A 32 -4.89 -2.93 11.06
N GLY A 33 -6.12 -3.38 11.37
CA GLY A 33 -7.00 -2.77 12.37
C GLY A 33 -7.05 -1.25 12.24
N ASP A 34 -6.90 -0.56 13.38
CA ASP A 34 -6.85 0.91 13.48
C ASP A 34 -5.41 1.45 13.41
N CYS A 35 -4.67 1.13 12.34
CA CYS A 35 -3.37 1.75 12.05
C CYS A 35 -3.50 2.85 10.97
N PRO A 36 -4.14 4.00 11.26
CA PRO A 36 -4.44 5.02 10.24
C PRO A 36 -3.18 5.55 9.54
N ALA A 37 -2.07 5.67 10.28
CA ALA A 37 -0.81 6.12 9.70
C ALA A 37 -0.22 5.12 8.68
N LEU A 38 -0.51 3.82 8.80
CA LEU A 38 -0.10 2.82 7.80
C LEU A 38 -1.05 2.80 6.61
N LEU A 39 -2.35 2.95 6.85
CA LEU A 39 -3.36 3.05 5.80
C LEU A 39 -3.11 4.28 4.91
N SER A 40 -2.96 5.47 5.50
CA SER A 40 -2.68 6.69 4.74
C SER A 40 -1.35 6.62 3.98
N TYR A 41 -0.35 5.92 4.54
CA TYR A 41 0.91 5.72 3.84
C TYR A 41 0.75 4.80 2.63
N MET A 42 0.04 3.69 2.79
CA MET A 42 -0.29 2.76 1.72
C MET A 42 -1.05 3.47 0.60
N GLU A 43 -2.11 4.21 0.93
CA GLU A 43 -2.89 5.02 -0.03
C GLU A 43 -2.00 5.98 -0.81
N ARG A 44 -1.11 6.72 -0.13
CA ARG A 44 -0.16 7.62 -0.79
C ARG A 44 0.77 6.90 -1.75
N MET A 45 1.20 5.67 -1.45
CA MET A 45 2.06 4.89 -2.36
C MET A 45 1.33 4.42 -3.62
N TYR A 46 0.03 4.14 -3.53
CA TYR A 46 -0.81 3.76 -4.67
C TYR A 46 -1.36 4.96 -5.45
N ALA A 47 -1.38 6.16 -4.87
CA ALA A 47 -1.76 7.40 -5.57
C ALA A 47 -0.67 7.92 -6.54
N ARG A 48 0.52 7.34 -6.54
CA ARG A 48 1.62 7.78 -7.42
C ARG A 48 1.36 7.41 -8.88
N PRO A 49 1.92 8.17 -9.84
CA PRO A 49 1.89 7.79 -11.25
C PRO A 49 2.48 6.39 -11.45
N ASN A 50 1.85 5.60 -12.33
CA ASN A 50 2.26 4.25 -12.70
C ASN A 50 2.27 3.23 -11.54
N ALA A 51 1.61 3.52 -10.42
CA ALA A 51 1.37 2.48 -9.41
C ALA A 51 0.54 1.34 -10.01
N PRO A 52 0.83 0.07 -9.69
CA PRO A 52 0.03 -1.06 -10.14
C PRO A 52 -1.38 -0.99 -9.52
N PRO A 53 -2.37 -1.69 -10.11
CA PRO A 53 -3.68 -1.81 -9.49
C PRO A 53 -3.59 -2.40 -8.08
N ARG A 54 -4.51 -1.98 -7.21
CA ARG A 54 -4.72 -2.53 -5.86
C ARG A 54 -5.12 -4.00 -5.94
N ILE A 55 -4.81 -4.78 -4.92
CA ILE A 55 -5.15 -6.21 -4.88
C ILE A 55 -6.66 -6.42 -5.06
N ALA A 56 -7.51 -5.65 -4.36
CA ALA A 56 -8.95 -5.70 -4.56
C ALA A 56 -9.39 -5.49 -6.03
N GLN A 57 -8.72 -4.58 -6.76
CA GLN A 57 -9.01 -4.32 -8.17
C GLN A 57 -8.60 -5.50 -9.04
N VAL A 58 -7.45 -6.10 -8.77
CA VAL A 58 -6.97 -7.30 -9.49
C VAL A 58 -7.90 -8.48 -9.24
N LEU A 59 -8.28 -8.73 -7.98
CA LEU A 59 -9.21 -9.80 -7.62
C LEU A 59 -10.58 -9.61 -8.29
N ALA A 60 -11.13 -8.40 -8.28
CA ALA A 60 -12.37 -8.09 -9.00
C ALA A 60 -12.24 -8.33 -10.51
N SER A 61 -11.08 -8.01 -11.10
CA SER A 61 -10.83 -8.24 -12.54
C SER A 61 -10.73 -9.72 -12.93
N ILE A 62 -10.26 -10.58 -12.01
CA ILE A 62 -10.18 -12.03 -12.22
C ILE A 62 -11.56 -12.66 -12.08
N ALA A 63 -12.34 -12.25 -11.07
CA ALA A 63 -13.69 -12.79 -10.85
C ALA A 63 -14.70 -12.40 -11.93
N ALA A 64 -14.44 -11.33 -12.69
CA ALA A 64 -15.27 -10.88 -13.80
C ALA A 64 -15.01 -11.65 -15.12
N LYS A 65 -14.09 -12.61 -15.13
CA LYS A 65 -13.76 -13.49 -16.27
C LYS A 65 -14.30 -14.89 -16.03
#